data_AF-A0A1F5JHA8-F1
#
_entry.id   AF-A0A1F5JHA8-F1
#
_cell.length_a   1.000
_cell.length_b   1.000
_cell.length_c   1.000
_cell.angle_alpha   90.00
_cell.angle_beta   90.00
_cell.angle_gamma   90.00
#
_symmetry.space_group_name_H-M   'P 1'
#
loop_
_entity.id
_entity.type
_entity.pdbx_description
1 polymer ?
#
loop_
_entity_poly.entity_id
_entity_poly.type
_entity_poly.pdbx_seq_one_letter_code
_entity_poly.pdbx_strand_id
1 'polypeptide(L)'
;MTRPNGLFDSFDNLDQISPEAIASWLKPVPSLVQIENYLANKILYPQALPLTEHDMQIDLGILREALKTNKALIEGTNALLGDNPFLNTTLRKILIPVRFLNFVPNLQSLTLSFIDALLSDRKREDYFQDLWTIVLTDDIDEVAGSLLLPQFDSSDGVMNLKLQDKNYEIRPGSLMVLPCPKDRCEIAYNLRKGKVLGKEESAVEVYGGRLGLVIDGRRV
;
A
#
# COMPACT_ATOMS: atom_id res chain seq x y z
N MET A 1 13.31 16.35 -26.60
CA MET A 1 13.54 16.13 -25.15
C MET A 1 12.19 15.78 -24.56
N THR A 2 12.03 14.56 -24.06
CA THR A 2 10.84 14.11 -23.34
C THR A 2 10.81 14.80 -21.97
N ARG A 3 9.65 15.32 -21.55
CA ARG A 3 9.51 15.91 -20.21
C ARG A 3 9.65 14.78 -19.18
N PRO A 4 10.40 14.97 -18.08
CA PRO A 4 10.43 13.98 -17.00
C PRO A 4 9.02 13.86 -16.41
N ASN A 5 8.53 12.63 -16.30
CA ASN A 5 7.19 12.39 -15.77
C ASN A 5 7.17 12.64 -14.24
N GLY A 6 6.23 13.44 -13.78
CA GLY A 6 5.94 13.70 -12.37
C GLY A 6 5.30 12.52 -11.65
N LEU A 7 5.27 12.56 -10.31
CA LEU A 7 4.60 11.56 -9.47
C LEU A 7 3.13 11.39 -9.83
N PHE A 8 2.48 12.50 -10.22
CA PHE A 8 1.05 12.55 -10.45
C PHE A 8 0.62 12.65 -11.93
N ASP A 9 1.57 12.55 -12.87
CA ASP A 9 1.29 12.71 -14.31
C ASP A 9 0.32 11.66 -14.88
N SER A 10 0.19 10.50 -14.22
CA SER A 10 -0.71 9.43 -14.63
C SER A 10 -2.12 9.53 -14.02
N PHE A 11 -2.44 10.62 -13.33
CA PHE A 11 -3.70 10.80 -12.62
C PHE A 11 -4.46 12.01 -13.19
N ASP A 12 -5.49 11.76 -13.99
CA ASP A 12 -6.25 12.82 -14.69
C ASP A 12 -7.30 13.51 -13.79
N ASN A 13 -7.47 13.05 -12.56
CA ASN A 13 -8.56 13.42 -11.64
C ASN A 13 -8.07 14.02 -10.32
N LEU A 14 -6.86 14.58 -10.31
CA LEU A 14 -6.30 15.23 -9.11
C LEU A 14 -7.13 16.43 -8.65
N ASP A 15 -7.75 17.14 -9.59
CA ASP A 15 -8.63 18.28 -9.35
C ASP A 15 -9.93 17.92 -8.62
N GLN A 16 -10.29 16.62 -8.59
CA GLN A 16 -11.46 16.12 -7.89
C GLN A 16 -11.17 15.74 -6.43
N ILE A 17 -9.90 15.71 -6.02
CA ILE A 17 -9.49 15.35 -4.66
C ILE A 17 -9.70 16.56 -3.75
N SER A 18 -10.54 16.42 -2.74
CA SER A 18 -10.77 17.51 -1.79
C SER A 18 -9.61 17.66 -0.79
N PRO A 19 -9.28 18.89 -0.35
CA PRO A 19 -8.27 19.11 0.68
C PRO A 19 -8.54 18.35 1.99
N GLU A 20 -9.81 18.17 2.36
CA GLU A 20 -10.22 17.43 3.55
C GLU A 20 -9.88 15.94 3.45
N ALA A 21 -10.02 15.34 2.26
CA ALA A 21 -9.66 13.95 2.03
C ALA A 21 -8.15 13.73 2.25
N ILE A 22 -7.32 14.65 1.75
CA ILE A 22 -5.87 14.64 1.98
C ILE A 22 -5.54 14.87 3.46
N ALA A 23 -6.18 15.86 4.09
CA ALA A 23 -5.98 16.24 5.49
C ALA A 23 -6.17 15.06 6.45
N SER A 24 -7.09 14.14 6.14
CA SER A 24 -7.38 12.97 6.97
C SER A 24 -6.18 12.03 7.19
N TRP A 25 -5.18 12.08 6.30
CA TRP A 25 -3.96 11.27 6.38
C TRP A 25 -2.81 11.94 7.15
N LEU A 26 -2.91 13.25 7.41
CA LEU A 26 -1.79 14.06 7.88
C LEU A 26 -1.81 14.25 9.40
N LYS A 27 -0.63 14.16 10.02
CA LYS A 27 -0.43 14.42 11.45
C LYS A 27 0.90 15.16 11.66
N PRO A 28 0.89 16.42 12.13
CA PRO A 28 -0.27 17.29 12.39
C PRO A 28 -1.00 17.66 11.09
N VAL A 29 -2.27 18.04 11.21
CA VAL A 29 -3.11 18.45 10.08
C VAL A 29 -2.77 19.89 9.67
N PRO A 30 -2.30 20.15 8.44
CA PRO A 30 -2.09 21.52 7.93
C PRO A 30 -3.41 22.28 7.75
N SER A 31 -3.36 23.58 7.49
CA SER A 31 -4.58 24.30 7.12
C SER A 31 -5.07 23.83 5.75
N LEU A 32 -6.40 23.79 5.55
CA LEU A 32 -6.98 23.34 4.29
C LEU A 32 -6.50 24.22 3.11
N VAL A 33 -6.32 25.52 3.34
CA VAL A 33 -5.75 26.47 2.36
C VAL A 33 -4.32 26.09 1.96
N GLN A 34 -3.50 25.60 2.89
CA GLN A 34 -2.16 25.12 2.57
C GLN A 34 -2.22 23.87 1.68
N ILE A 35 -3.08 22.93 2.00
CA ILE A 35 -3.27 21.69 1.21
C ILE A 35 -3.79 22.01 -0.18
N GLU A 36 -4.80 22.89 -0.28
CA GLU A 36 -5.37 23.33 -1.56
C GLU A 36 -4.31 24.00 -2.45
N ASN A 37 -3.55 24.95 -1.90
CA ASN A 37 -2.46 25.61 -2.64
C ASN A 37 -1.38 24.61 -3.06
N TYR A 38 -1.06 23.65 -2.20
CA TYR A 38 -0.06 22.63 -2.50
C TYR A 38 -0.53 21.68 -3.61
N LEU A 39 -1.79 21.22 -3.55
CA LEU A 39 -2.41 20.40 -4.59
C LEU A 39 -2.48 21.14 -5.92
N ALA A 40 -2.92 22.40 -5.93
CA ALA A 40 -2.94 23.24 -7.13
C ALA A 40 -1.54 23.38 -7.76
N ASN A 41 -0.51 23.59 -6.93
CA ASN A 41 0.87 23.62 -7.41
C ASN A 41 1.33 22.28 -7.98
N LYS A 42 0.92 21.14 -7.40
CA LYS A 42 1.25 19.81 -7.93
C LYS A 42 0.53 19.52 -9.25
N ILE A 43 -0.69 20.02 -9.45
CA ILE A 43 -1.40 19.93 -10.73
C ILE A 43 -0.69 20.75 -11.81
N LEU A 44 -0.25 21.97 -11.47
CA LEU A 44 0.43 22.87 -12.41
C LEU A 44 1.89 22.45 -12.69
N TYR A 45 2.56 21.86 -11.69
CA TYR A 45 3.98 21.50 -11.71
C TYR A 45 4.20 20.09 -11.14
N PRO A 46 3.73 19.04 -11.83
CA PRO A 46 3.74 17.67 -11.29
C PRO A 46 5.15 17.08 -11.08
N GLN A 47 6.16 17.64 -11.72
CA GLN A 47 7.58 17.32 -11.54
C GLN A 47 8.20 17.92 -10.27
N ALA A 48 7.48 18.80 -9.55
CA ALA A 48 8.01 19.44 -8.35
C ALA A 48 8.28 18.39 -7.25
N LEU A 49 9.51 18.35 -6.75
CA LEU A 49 9.91 17.45 -5.67
C LEU A 49 9.51 18.02 -4.30
N PRO A 50 9.10 17.17 -3.33
CA PRO A 50 8.91 17.60 -1.96
C PRO A 50 10.26 18.04 -1.36
N LEU A 51 10.29 19.17 -0.67
CA LEU A 51 11.53 19.71 -0.08
C LEU A 51 11.70 19.31 1.39
N THR A 52 10.60 19.00 2.07
CA THR A 52 10.59 18.60 3.47
C THR A 52 9.89 17.25 3.65
N GLU A 53 10.15 16.58 4.78
CA GLU A 53 9.41 15.37 5.17
C GLU A 53 7.90 15.64 5.22
N HIS A 54 7.51 16.82 5.68
CA HIS A 54 6.11 17.21 5.76
C HIS A 54 5.47 17.32 4.36
N ASP A 55 6.16 17.94 3.41
CA ASP A 55 5.73 17.99 2.00
C ASP A 55 5.57 16.59 1.41
N MET A 56 6.51 15.68 1.73
CA MET A 56 6.42 14.28 1.30
C MET A 56 5.21 13.56 1.91
N GLN A 57 4.84 13.87 3.16
CA GLN A 57 3.60 13.35 3.75
C GLN A 57 2.35 13.88 3.02
N ILE A 58 2.35 15.15 2.60
CA ILE A 58 1.28 15.72 1.76
C ILE A 58 1.22 15.00 0.41
N ASP A 59 2.37 14.79 -0.26
CA ASP A 59 2.46 14.03 -1.51
C ASP A 59 1.90 12.61 -1.34
N LEU A 60 2.23 11.91 -0.25
CA LEU A 60 1.68 10.59 0.05
C LEU A 60 0.17 10.64 0.36
N GLY A 61 -0.33 11.72 0.95
CA GLY A 61 -1.77 11.95 1.16
C GLY A 61 -2.51 12.12 -0.17
N ILE A 62 -1.98 12.96 -1.07
CA ILE A 62 -2.50 13.15 -2.44
C ILE A 62 -2.47 11.81 -3.19
N LEU A 63 -1.36 11.08 -3.12
CA LEU A 63 -1.21 9.79 -3.79
C LEU A 63 -2.25 8.77 -3.32
N ARG A 64 -2.54 8.69 -2.02
CA ARG A 64 -3.57 7.79 -1.49
C ARG A 64 -4.93 8.08 -2.09
N GLU A 65 -5.34 9.35 -2.12
CA GLU A 65 -6.63 9.75 -2.65
C GLU A 65 -6.69 9.58 -4.18
N ALA A 66 -5.60 9.90 -4.90
CA ALA A 66 -5.52 9.69 -6.34
C ALA A 66 -5.66 8.20 -6.72
N LEU A 67 -5.01 7.30 -5.97
CA LEU A 67 -5.14 5.85 -6.15
C LEU A 67 -6.56 5.35 -5.87
N LYS A 68 -7.25 5.88 -4.85
CA LYS A 68 -8.65 5.52 -4.53
C LYS A 68 -9.61 5.94 -5.63
N THR A 69 -9.53 7.19 -6.09
CA THR A 69 -10.45 7.69 -7.11
C THR A 69 -10.28 6.93 -8.42
N ASN A 70 -9.05 6.55 -8.77
CA ASN A 70 -8.80 5.74 -9.98
C ASN A 70 -9.29 4.30 -9.86
N LYS A 71 -9.31 3.70 -8.66
CA LYS A 71 -9.92 2.39 -8.44
C LYS A 71 -11.42 2.40 -8.78
N ALA A 72 -12.15 3.42 -8.33
CA ALA A 72 -13.60 3.53 -8.53
C ALA A 72 -14.01 3.65 -10.01
N LEU A 73 -13.18 4.28 -10.84
CA LEU A 73 -13.45 4.45 -12.29
C LEU A 73 -13.42 3.11 -13.05
N ILE A 74 -12.62 2.15 -12.59
CA ILE A 74 -12.40 0.87 -13.26
C ILE A 74 -13.53 -0.12 -12.96
N GLU A 75 -14.06 -0.12 -11.73
CA GLU A 75 -15.17 -0.99 -11.31
C GLU A 75 -16.48 -0.72 -12.09
N GLY A 76 -16.64 0.46 -12.69
CA GLY A 76 -17.82 0.85 -13.47
C GLY A 76 -17.80 0.47 -14.96
N THR A 77 -16.69 -0.03 -15.48
CA THR A 77 -16.56 -0.42 -16.90
C THR A 77 -16.57 -1.95 -17.02
N ASN A 78 -17.30 -2.50 -18.01
CA ASN A 78 -17.33 -3.94 -18.34
C ASN A 78 -15.98 -4.41 -18.89
N ALA A 79 -14.93 -4.29 -18.09
CA ALA A 79 -13.57 -4.47 -18.52
C ALA A 79 -13.18 -5.93 -18.32
N LEU A 80 -13.46 -6.73 -19.36
CA LEU A 80 -12.80 -8.02 -19.58
C LEU A 80 -11.26 -7.90 -19.64
N LEU A 81 -10.71 -6.68 -19.67
CA LEU A 81 -9.27 -6.37 -19.84
C LEU A 81 -8.79 -5.09 -19.11
N GLY A 82 -9.53 -4.52 -18.15
CA GLY A 82 -9.17 -3.25 -17.51
C GLY A 82 -8.60 -3.44 -16.11
N ASP A 83 -7.41 -4.02 -16.00
CA ASP A 83 -6.73 -4.11 -14.70
C ASP A 83 -6.31 -2.70 -14.24
N ASN A 84 -6.53 -2.39 -12.97
CA ASN A 84 -5.93 -1.21 -12.34
C ASN A 84 -4.40 -1.28 -12.55
N PRO A 85 -3.75 -0.24 -13.11
CA PRO A 85 -2.32 -0.29 -13.42
C PRO A 85 -1.44 -0.49 -12.16
N PHE A 86 -2.02 -0.29 -10.98
CA PHE A 86 -1.36 -0.43 -9.68
C PHE A 86 -1.80 -1.68 -8.91
N LEU A 87 -2.79 -2.44 -9.41
CA LEU A 87 -3.36 -3.59 -8.71
C LEU A 87 -3.79 -4.68 -9.69
N ASN A 88 -3.13 -5.83 -9.62
CA ASN A 88 -3.59 -7.05 -10.27
C ASN A 88 -4.23 -7.97 -9.22
N THR A 89 -5.55 -8.04 -9.19
CA THR A 89 -6.31 -8.82 -8.19
C THR A 89 -6.17 -10.33 -8.42
N THR A 90 -6.18 -10.77 -9.69
CA THR A 90 -6.03 -12.18 -10.08
C THR A 90 -4.71 -12.77 -9.61
N LEU A 91 -3.60 -12.05 -9.83
CA LEU A 91 -2.25 -12.45 -9.42
C LEU A 91 -1.89 -11.99 -8.00
N ARG A 92 -2.77 -11.21 -7.35
CA ARG A 92 -2.57 -10.61 -6.02
C ARG A 92 -1.27 -9.81 -5.94
N LYS A 93 -1.07 -8.94 -6.93
CA LYS A 93 0.10 -8.06 -7.01
C LYS A 93 -0.30 -6.61 -6.80
N ILE A 94 0.43 -5.91 -5.95
CA ILE A 94 0.44 -4.44 -5.91
C ILE A 94 1.63 -4.01 -6.75
N LEU A 95 1.36 -3.23 -7.79
CA LEU A 95 2.35 -2.75 -8.75
C LEU A 95 2.69 -1.30 -8.43
N ILE A 96 3.92 -1.04 -8.00
CA ILE A 96 4.40 0.29 -7.64
C ILE A 96 5.41 0.74 -8.70
N PRO A 97 5.17 1.82 -9.44
CA PRO A 97 6.14 2.31 -10.41
C PRO A 97 7.49 2.64 -9.73
N VAL A 98 8.60 2.09 -10.21
CA VAL A 98 9.94 2.32 -9.61
C VAL A 98 10.24 3.81 -9.54
N ARG A 99 9.85 4.57 -10.58
CA ARG A 99 10.03 6.03 -10.66
C ARG A 99 9.41 6.81 -9.50
N PHE A 100 8.41 6.27 -8.79
CA PHE A 100 7.82 6.94 -7.62
C PHE A 100 8.83 7.06 -6.47
N LEU A 101 9.84 6.18 -6.42
CA LEU A 101 10.93 6.26 -5.44
C LEU A 101 11.83 7.49 -5.64
N ASN A 102 11.78 8.14 -6.81
CA ASN A 102 12.48 9.41 -7.04
C ASN A 102 11.83 10.58 -6.26
N PHE A 103 10.54 10.44 -5.92
CA PHE A 103 9.76 11.44 -5.18
C PHE A 103 9.57 11.04 -3.72
N VAL A 104 9.40 9.73 -3.46
CA VAL A 104 9.25 9.14 -2.12
C VAL A 104 10.28 8.02 -1.96
N PRO A 105 11.52 8.31 -1.54
CA PRO A 105 12.58 7.30 -1.44
C PRO A 105 12.31 6.19 -0.42
N ASN A 106 11.43 6.45 0.55
CA ASN A 106 11.03 5.47 1.56
C ASN A 106 10.00 4.48 0.97
N LEU A 107 10.50 3.32 0.55
CA LEU A 107 9.67 2.24 -0.01
C LEU A 107 8.55 1.80 0.95
N GLN A 108 8.81 1.73 2.26
CA GLN A 108 7.77 1.36 3.23
C GLN A 108 6.63 2.37 3.21
N SER A 109 6.90 3.67 3.35
CA SER A 109 5.87 4.72 3.32
C SER A 109 5.09 4.74 2.00
N LEU A 110 5.80 4.51 0.88
CA LEU A 110 5.18 4.41 -0.43
C LEU A 110 4.25 3.20 -0.52
N THR A 111 4.72 2.00 -0.16
CA THR A 111 3.90 0.78 -0.16
C THR A 111 2.68 0.91 0.74
N LEU A 112 2.82 1.52 1.92
CA LEU A 112 1.67 1.76 2.81
C LEU A 112 0.60 2.64 2.15
N SER A 113 1.00 3.64 1.37
CA SER A 113 0.05 4.49 0.63
C SER A 113 -0.75 3.70 -0.40
N PHE A 114 -0.11 2.75 -1.09
CA PHE A 114 -0.80 1.84 -2.00
C PHE A 114 -1.74 0.88 -1.27
N ILE A 115 -1.32 0.33 -0.13
CA ILE A 115 -2.15 -0.56 0.69
C ILE A 115 -3.39 0.17 1.22
N ASP A 116 -3.18 1.36 1.79
CA ASP A 116 -4.24 2.20 2.36
C ASP A 116 -5.27 2.56 1.28
N ALA A 117 -4.82 2.85 0.05
CA ALA A 117 -5.69 3.28 -1.04
C ALA A 117 -6.39 2.13 -1.79
N LEU A 118 -5.64 1.10 -2.17
CA LEU A 118 -6.14 0.06 -3.08
C LEU A 118 -6.92 -1.01 -2.34
N LEU A 119 -6.51 -1.31 -1.12
CA LEU A 119 -7.11 -2.39 -0.34
C LEU A 119 -8.17 -1.90 0.65
N SER A 120 -8.43 -0.58 0.83
CA SER A 120 -9.40 0.04 1.79
C SER A 120 -10.74 -0.66 1.90
N ASP A 121 -11.30 -1.08 0.77
CA ASP A 121 -12.71 -1.52 0.71
C ASP A 121 -12.86 -3.03 0.66
N ARG A 122 -11.79 -3.79 0.91
CA ARG A 122 -11.83 -5.25 0.88
C ARG A 122 -12.87 -5.79 1.87
N LYS A 123 -13.62 -6.80 1.45
CA LYS A 123 -14.49 -7.57 2.35
C LYS A 123 -13.67 -8.65 3.03
N ARG A 124 -13.88 -8.84 4.33
CA ARG A 124 -13.17 -9.85 5.14
C ARG A 124 -13.50 -11.30 4.73
N GLU A 125 -14.60 -11.50 4.04
CA GLU A 125 -15.05 -12.83 3.62
C GLU A 125 -14.13 -13.47 2.56
N ASP A 126 -13.31 -12.68 1.86
CA ASP A 126 -12.36 -13.18 0.87
C ASP A 126 -10.99 -13.46 1.50
N TYR A 127 -10.90 -14.58 2.21
CA TYR A 127 -9.66 -15.06 2.82
C TYR A 127 -8.51 -15.24 1.82
N PHE A 128 -8.79 -15.41 0.53
CA PHE A 128 -7.74 -15.57 -0.47
C PHE A 128 -7.00 -14.25 -0.74
N GLN A 129 -7.55 -13.10 -0.34
CA GLN A 129 -6.90 -11.80 -0.45
C GLN A 129 -6.03 -11.46 0.79
N ASP A 130 -5.71 -12.43 1.65
CA ASP A 130 -4.90 -12.17 2.83
C ASP A 130 -3.39 -12.06 2.54
N LEU A 131 -2.94 -12.44 1.34
CA LEU A 131 -1.53 -12.41 0.92
C LEU A 131 -1.37 -11.76 -0.45
N TRP A 132 -0.53 -10.72 -0.54
CA TRP A 132 -0.19 -10.00 -1.76
C TRP A 132 1.31 -9.94 -1.98
N THR A 133 1.73 -9.91 -3.25
CA THR A 133 3.11 -9.63 -3.63
C THR A 133 3.26 -8.14 -3.96
N ILE A 134 4.30 -7.50 -3.44
CA ILE A 134 4.64 -6.12 -3.77
C ILE A 134 5.70 -6.15 -4.85
N VAL A 135 5.40 -5.53 -6.00
CA VAL A 135 6.28 -5.50 -7.17
C VAL A 135 6.60 -4.05 -7.51
N LEU A 136 7.89 -3.74 -7.64
CA LEU A 136 8.32 -2.51 -8.30
C LEU A 136 8.32 -2.75 -9.80
N THR A 137 7.64 -1.91 -10.57
CA THR A 137 7.45 -2.08 -12.02
C THR A 137 7.90 -0.85 -12.79
N ASP A 138 8.57 -1.05 -13.93
CA ASP A 138 8.82 -0.07 -14.99
C ASP A 138 9.25 -0.87 -16.24
N ASP A 139 10.50 -0.74 -16.71
CA ASP A 139 11.07 -1.61 -17.76
C ASP A 139 11.29 -3.06 -17.28
N ILE A 140 11.50 -3.26 -15.97
CA ILE A 140 11.76 -4.57 -15.36
C ILE A 140 10.95 -4.66 -14.07
N ASP A 141 10.29 -5.80 -13.87
CA ASP A 141 9.59 -6.11 -12.62
C ASP A 141 10.57 -6.66 -11.57
N GLU A 142 10.61 -6.02 -10.40
CA GLU A 142 11.36 -6.47 -9.22
C GLU A 142 10.39 -6.80 -8.08
N VAL A 143 10.46 -8.01 -7.52
CA VAL A 143 9.68 -8.34 -6.33
C VAL A 143 10.32 -7.68 -5.11
N ALA A 144 9.59 -6.76 -4.49
CA ALA A 144 10.08 -5.98 -3.36
C ALA A 144 9.83 -6.67 -2.02
N GLY A 145 8.75 -7.44 -1.92
CA GLY A 145 8.28 -8.02 -0.67
C GLY A 145 6.90 -8.66 -0.79
N SER A 146 6.35 -9.02 0.37
CA SER A 146 4.98 -9.51 0.49
C SER A 146 4.21 -8.70 1.53
N LEU A 147 2.89 -8.72 1.41
CA LEU A 147 1.95 -8.15 2.36
C LEU A 147 1.05 -9.26 2.89
N LEU A 148 1.02 -9.42 4.22
CA LEU A 148 0.13 -10.30 4.93
C LEU A 148 -0.93 -9.50 5.70
N LEU A 149 -2.17 -9.93 5.59
CA LEU A 149 -3.35 -9.21 6.05
C LEU A 149 -4.15 -10.11 7.00
N PRO A 150 -3.69 -10.29 8.25
CA PRO A 150 -4.42 -11.10 9.21
C PRO A 150 -5.80 -10.53 9.49
N GLN A 151 -6.79 -11.42 9.57
CA GLN A 151 -8.15 -11.08 9.94
C GLN A 151 -8.39 -11.48 11.40
N PHE A 152 -8.52 -10.50 12.27
CA PHE A 152 -8.85 -10.74 13.68
C PHE A 152 -10.36 -10.62 13.88
N ASP A 153 -10.95 -11.61 14.55
CA ASP A 153 -12.37 -11.65 14.89
C ASP A 153 -12.69 -10.79 16.13
N SER A 154 -11.66 -10.42 16.91
CA SER A 154 -11.79 -9.62 18.12
C SER A 154 -10.55 -8.78 18.40
N SER A 155 -10.71 -7.74 19.24
CA SER A 155 -9.62 -6.86 19.66
C SER A 155 -8.58 -7.53 20.56
N ASP A 156 -8.88 -8.70 21.12
CA ASP A 156 -7.98 -9.51 21.93
C ASP A 156 -7.36 -10.70 21.17
N GLY A 157 -7.55 -10.77 19.85
CA GLY A 157 -6.88 -11.73 18.99
C GLY A 157 -5.35 -11.55 19.02
N VAL A 158 -4.61 -12.63 18.79
CA VAL A 158 -3.13 -12.61 18.79
C VAL A 158 -2.61 -13.57 17.74
N MET A 159 -1.70 -13.08 16.90
CA MET A 159 -0.96 -13.89 15.95
C MET A 159 0.46 -14.11 16.46
N ASN A 160 0.85 -15.36 16.64
CA ASN A 160 2.25 -15.73 16.81
C ASN A 160 2.78 -16.09 15.43
N LEU A 161 3.69 -15.28 14.89
CA LEU A 161 4.33 -15.51 13.61
C LEU A 161 5.80 -15.84 13.84
N LYS A 162 6.24 -16.97 13.31
CA LYS A 162 7.64 -17.32 13.16
C LYS A 162 8.09 -16.98 11.75
N LEU A 163 9.12 -16.15 11.64
CA LEU A 163 9.82 -15.85 10.39
C LEU A 163 11.29 -16.20 10.60
N GLN A 164 11.75 -17.24 9.91
CA GLN A 164 13.08 -17.83 10.14
C GLN A 164 13.25 -18.25 11.62
N ASP A 165 14.28 -17.76 12.30
CA ASP A 165 14.57 -18.09 13.71
C ASP A 165 13.99 -17.08 14.71
N LYS A 166 13.13 -16.16 14.25
CA LYS A 166 12.54 -15.11 15.09
C LYS A 166 11.03 -15.30 15.22
N ASN A 167 10.53 -15.09 16.43
CA ASN A 167 9.10 -15.09 16.75
C ASN A 167 8.63 -13.65 16.95
N TYR A 168 7.47 -13.35 16.39
CA TYR A 168 6.81 -12.06 16.43
C TYR A 168 5.38 -12.25 16.93
N GLU A 169 4.94 -11.35 17.80
CA GLU A 169 3.57 -11.28 18.25
C GLU A 169 2.88 -10.11 17.54
N ILE A 170 1.88 -10.40 16.71
CA ILE A 170 1.10 -9.39 15.99
C ILE A 170 -0.29 -9.31 16.62
N ARG A 171 -0.72 -8.08 16.92
CA ARG A 171 -2.00 -7.77 17.55
C ARG A 171 -2.91 -6.99 16.59
N PRO A 172 -4.24 -7.03 16.80
CA PRO A 172 -5.18 -6.14 16.12
C PRO A 172 -4.74 -4.68 16.25
N GLY A 173 -4.88 -3.89 15.18
CA GLY A 173 -4.44 -2.50 15.14
C GLY A 173 -2.96 -2.30 14.77
N SER A 174 -2.16 -3.36 14.65
CA SER A 174 -0.72 -3.23 14.38
C SER A 174 -0.39 -3.14 12.89
N LEU A 175 0.74 -2.48 12.62
CA LEU A 175 1.37 -2.43 11.30
C LEU A 175 2.87 -2.67 11.50
N MET A 176 3.40 -3.72 10.89
CA MET A 176 4.79 -4.13 11.07
C MET A 176 5.44 -4.42 9.72
N VAL A 177 6.74 -4.15 9.63
CA VAL A 177 7.58 -4.58 8.51
C VAL A 177 8.68 -5.46 9.07
N LEU A 178 8.69 -6.72 8.66
CA LEU A 178 9.64 -7.72 9.13
C LEU A 178 10.69 -7.96 8.03
N PRO A 179 11.98 -7.89 8.36
CA PRO A 179 13.02 -8.09 7.35
C PRO A 179 13.02 -9.54 6.88
N CYS A 180 12.91 -9.72 5.56
CA CYS A 180 13.11 -11.00 4.87
C CYS A 180 14.08 -10.74 3.70
N PRO A 181 15.40 -10.79 3.96
CA PRO A 181 16.41 -10.37 2.97
C PRO A 181 16.65 -11.40 1.86
N LYS A 182 16.10 -12.61 1.99
CA LYS A 182 16.12 -13.63 0.92
C LYS A 182 14.99 -13.37 -0.05
N ASP A 183 15.11 -13.85 -1.29
CA ASP A 183 14.04 -13.74 -2.30
C ASP A 183 12.73 -14.38 -1.82
N ARG A 184 12.85 -15.44 -1.01
CA ARG A 184 11.72 -16.11 -0.36
C ARG A 184 12.05 -16.44 1.09
N CYS A 185 11.05 -16.31 1.96
CA CYS A 185 11.11 -16.78 3.33
C CYS A 185 9.91 -17.68 3.64
N GLU A 186 10.17 -18.71 4.43
CA GLU A 186 9.11 -19.46 5.08
C GLU A 186 8.62 -18.69 6.31
N ILE A 187 7.30 -18.59 6.43
CA ILE A 187 6.63 -18.15 7.64
C ILE A 187 5.76 -19.27 8.18
N ALA A 188 5.70 -19.38 9.51
CA ALA A 188 4.72 -20.22 10.19
C ALA A 188 3.93 -19.34 11.16
N TYR A 189 2.62 -19.53 11.23
CA TYR A 189 1.78 -18.75 12.12
C TYR A 189 0.77 -19.60 12.89
N ASN A 190 0.40 -19.10 14.06
CA ASN A 190 -0.75 -19.52 14.84
C ASN A 190 -1.50 -18.27 15.29
N LEU A 191 -2.72 -18.10 14.79
CA LEU A 191 -3.59 -16.97 15.00
C LEU A 191 -4.77 -17.40 15.86
N ARG A 192 -4.90 -16.77 17.04
CA ARG A 192 -6.02 -16.98 17.94
C ARG A 192 -7.08 -15.92 17.66
N LYS A 193 -8.35 -16.36 17.55
CA LYS A 193 -9.52 -15.50 17.26
C LYS A 193 -9.36 -14.73 15.95
N GLY A 194 -9.10 -15.47 14.88
CA GLY A 194 -8.89 -14.89 13.56
C GLY A 194 -8.39 -15.91 12.56
N LYS A 195 -8.26 -15.50 11.31
CA LYS A 195 -7.74 -16.33 10.21
C LYS A 195 -6.81 -15.55 9.30
N VAL A 196 -5.90 -16.28 8.67
CA VAL A 196 -5.10 -15.86 7.53
C VAL A 196 -5.26 -16.96 6.49
N LEU A 197 -5.63 -16.61 5.25
CA LEU A 197 -5.88 -17.58 4.18
C LEU A 197 -6.91 -18.65 4.60
N GLY A 198 -7.87 -18.27 5.44
CA GLY A 198 -8.94 -19.12 5.94
C GLY A 198 -8.51 -20.12 7.02
N LYS A 199 -7.26 -20.04 7.48
CA LYS A 199 -6.69 -20.94 8.48
C LYS A 199 -6.24 -20.17 9.72
N GLU A 200 -6.40 -20.80 10.88
CA GLU A 200 -5.88 -20.32 12.16
C GLU A 200 -4.37 -20.59 12.29
N GLU A 201 -3.89 -21.69 11.67
CA GLU A 201 -2.48 -22.03 11.64
C GLU A 201 -2.04 -22.54 10.28
N SER A 202 -0.85 -22.15 9.85
CA SER A 202 -0.22 -22.67 8.65
C SER A 202 1.25 -22.34 8.58
N ALA A 203 1.94 -22.99 7.65
CA ALA A 203 3.25 -22.59 7.17
C ALA A 203 3.15 -22.30 5.67
N VAL A 204 3.64 -21.13 5.24
CA VAL A 204 3.59 -20.70 3.85
C VAL A 204 4.89 -20.02 3.46
N GLU A 205 5.23 -20.10 2.18
CA GLU A 205 6.34 -19.36 1.60
C GLU A 205 5.85 -18.00 1.11
N VAL A 206 6.58 -16.95 1.44
CA VAL A 206 6.31 -15.57 1.01
C VAL A 206 7.53 -14.99 0.32
N TYR A 207 7.30 -14.05 -0.59
CA TYR A 207 8.39 -13.29 -1.19
C TYR A 207 9.00 -12.31 -0.18
N GLY A 208 10.32 -12.28 -0.13
CA GLY A 208 11.08 -11.25 0.55
C GLY A 208 11.52 -10.16 -0.42
N GLY A 209 12.71 -9.62 -0.16
CA GLY A 209 13.31 -8.55 -0.96
C GLY A 209 13.59 -7.32 -0.11
N ARG A 210 13.70 -6.17 -0.77
CA ARG A 210 14.12 -4.90 -0.15
C ARG A 210 13.12 -4.39 0.90
N LEU A 211 11.84 -4.68 0.75
CA LEU A 211 10.79 -4.35 1.72
C LEU A 211 10.62 -5.45 2.78
N GLY A 212 10.81 -6.71 2.41
CA GLY A 212 10.55 -7.86 3.28
C GLY A 212 9.06 -8.20 3.39
N LEU A 213 8.59 -8.52 4.60
CA LEU A 213 7.20 -8.88 4.87
C LEU A 213 6.49 -7.76 5.61
N VAL A 214 5.51 -7.13 4.97
CA VAL A 214 4.59 -6.18 5.61
C VAL A 214 3.43 -6.96 6.21
N ILE A 215 3.08 -6.66 7.46
CA ILE A 215 1.92 -7.24 8.14
C ILE A 215 1.01 -6.08 8.54
N ASP A 216 -0.21 -6.05 7.97
CA ASP A 216 -1.21 -5.03 8.28
C ASP A 216 -2.41 -5.65 9.01
N GLY A 217 -2.34 -5.58 10.34
CA GLY A 217 -3.40 -5.98 11.26
C GLY A 217 -4.31 -4.83 11.69
N ARG A 218 -4.22 -3.64 11.05
CA ARG A 218 -5.01 -2.46 11.44
C ARG A 218 -6.52 -2.63 11.23
N ARG A 219 -6.94 -3.62 10.45
CA ARG A 219 -8.35 -3.83 10.10
C ARG A 219 -8.97 -4.92 10.97
N VAL A 220 -9.60 -4.45 12.04
CA VAL A 220 -10.52 -5.20 12.91
C VAL A 220 -11.95 -5.16 12.34
#